data_AF-J9GAD6-F1
#
_entry.id   AF-J9GAD6-F1
#
_cell.length_a   1.000
_cell.length_b   1.000
_cell.length_c   1.000
_cell.angle_alpha   90.00
_cell.angle_beta   90.00
_cell.angle_gamma   90.00
#
_symmetry.space_group_name_H-M   'P 1'
#
loop_
_entity.id
_entity.type
_entity.pdbx_description
1 polymer ?
#
loop_
_entity_poly.entity_id
_entity_poly.type
_entity_poly.pdbx_seq_one_letter_code
_entity_poly.pdbx_strand_id
1 'polypeptide(L)'
;MQGKGEALLQFIINKHDINLDLGRNREELQQMQAALGPVLRDSLATVNQLTIYGMASADGSLNFNTGLAARRAASAKKWLMDQLAISPRLAQKFKVGSRPEGWEPVLEAMRKDGHPDSLKVQEILERFAGQSDDKAEYYIRRLACWNDIKNNYLQKDRKVVYEYSYTLKSFTTNEELLEMYTKRPDAFNEEELLKVASLKEEPEEKEAVYRTTLHYYPQSVTAAHNLAALLLRKGAYAEAEKVLELLPAEQLELRNLRAVLALVHGDYHAAIAGWEADTINADTRYNLGLAYALLHRFDDAYRWLQEFEDTNAALVSLCAEQTDRAQAQITACTDPSPKAAYVRALVAARRNDKAEVLAQLHKAAAEPQWLNRAAGEVEFRAYWKDADFIALVKGGTAL
;
A
#
# COMPACT_ATOMS: atom_id res chain seq x y z
N MET A 1 11.12 -15.37 4.16
CA MET A 1 9.70 -15.79 4.14
C MET A 1 9.52 -17.13 4.83
N GLN A 2 8.33 -17.43 5.34
CA GLN A 2 8.00 -18.68 6.04
C GLN A 2 6.65 -19.22 5.56
N GLY A 3 6.47 -20.54 5.58
CA GLY A 3 5.21 -21.21 5.24
C GLY A 3 5.02 -22.49 6.05
N LYS A 4 3.78 -22.93 6.17
CA LYS A 4 3.40 -24.17 6.84
C LYS A 4 2.23 -24.85 6.10
N GLY A 5 2.13 -26.16 6.24
CA GLY A 5 1.00 -26.94 5.74
C GLY A 5 0.95 -28.33 6.37
N GLU A 6 -0.07 -29.10 6.03
CA GLU A 6 -0.27 -30.46 6.53
C GLU A 6 -0.69 -31.41 5.41
N ALA A 7 -0.45 -32.70 5.62
CA ALA A 7 -0.94 -33.78 4.77
C ALA A 7 -1.46 -34.92 5.65
N LEU A 8 -2.71 -35.30 5.44
CA LEU A 8 -3.44 -36.30 6.23
C LEU A 8 -3.17 -37.71 5.72
N LEU A 9 -1.94 -38.18 5.93
CA LEU A 9 -1.52 -39.49 5.43
C LEU A 9 -2.13 -40.64 6.25
N GLN A 10 -2.53 -41.70 5.58
CA GLN A 10 -2.95 -42.96 6.14
C GLN A 10 -1.83 -43.99 6.01
N PHE A 11 -1.69 -44.85 7.02
CA PHE A 11 -0.71 -45.93 7.00
C PHE A 11 -1.36 -47.22 7.50
N ILE A 12 -0.82 -48.37 7.12
CA ILE A 12 -1.15 -49.65 7.75
C ILE A 12 -0.68 -49.64 9.22
N ILE A 13 -1.40 -50.28 10.13
CA ILE A 13 -1.06 -50.35 11.56
C ILE A 13 0.41 -50.73 11.76
N ASN A 14 1.11 -50.00 12.64
CA ASN A 14 2.53 -50.15 12.96
C ASN A 14 3.52 -50.02 11.78
N LYS A 15 3.06 -49.61 10.59
CA LYS A 15 3.90 -49.32 9.42
C LYS A 15 4.07 -47.82 9.18
N HIS A 16 5.11 -47.52 8.41
CA HIS A 16 5.50 -46.16 8.01
C HIS A 16 5.71 -46.02 6.50
N ASP A 17 5.69 -47.11 5.72
CA ASP A 17 5.73 -47.04 4.27
C ASP A 17 4.44 -46.43 3.73
N ILE A 18 4.58 -45.51 2.77
CA ILE A 18 3.45 -44.87 2.10
C ILE A 18 2.90 -45.83 1.06
N ASN A 19 1.61 -46.15 1.17
CA ASN A 19 0.84 -46.78 0.10
C ASN A 19 -0.05 -45.69 -0.54
N LEU A 20 0.17 -45.38 -1.82
CA LEU A 20 -0.56 -44.32 -2.51
C LEU A 20 -2.05 -44.60 -2.67
N ASP A 21 -2.44 -45.88 -2.70
CA ASP A 21 -3.82 -46.32 -2.91
C ASP A 21 -4.57 -46.52 -1.59
N LEU A 22 -3.90 -46.30 -0.45
CA LEU A 22 -4.55 -46.32 0.87
C LEU A 22 -5.22 -44.97 1.14
N GLY A 23 -6.55 -44.98 1.22
CA GLY A 23 -7.35 -43.79 1.49
C GLY A 23 -7.08 -42.69 0.45
N ARG A 24 -6.78 -41.48 0.93
CA ARG A 24 -6.52 -40.30 0.09
C ARG A 24 -5.04 -39.95 -0.03
N ASN A 25 -4.13 -40.87 0.29
CA ASN A 25 -2.69 -40.61 0.33
C ASN A 25 -2.13 -39.96 -0.94
N ARG A 26 -2.58 -40.42 -2.11
CA ARG A 26 -2.18 -39.84 -3.40
C ARG A 26 -2.53 -38.35 -3.49
N GLU A 27 -3.76 -37.99 -3.14
CA GLU A 27 -4.25 -36.61 -3.19
C GLU A 27 -3.52 -35.73 -2.17
N GLU A 28 -3.36 -36.19 -0.93
CA GLU A 28 -2.66 -35.48 0.15
C GLU A 28 -1.20 -35.19 -0.21
N LEU A 29 -0.50 -36.17 -0.80
CA LEU A 29 0.88 -36.00 -1.23
C LEU A 29 1.00 -35.09 -2.46
N GLN A 30 0.04 -35.15 -3.39
CA GLN A 30 -0.02 -34.23 -4.52
C GLN A 30 -0.29 -32.79 -4.07
N GLN A 31 -1.13 -32.57 -3.07
CA GLN A 31 -1.36 -31.25 -2.49
C GLN A 31 -0.10 -30.71 -1.79
N MET A 32 0.57 -31.54 -0.99
CA MET A 32 1.87 -31.20 -0.39
C MET A 32 2.90 -30.83 -1.46
N GLN A 33 2.98 -31.61 -2.56
CA GLN A 33 3.86 -31.32 -3.68
C GLN A 33 3.51 -30.02 -4.39
N ALA A 34 2.22 -29.73 -4.59
CA ALA A 34 1.75 -28.50 -5.22
C ALA A 34 2.05 -27.27 -4.35
N ALA A 35 1.96 -27.40 -3.03
CA ALA A 35 2.28 -26.32 -2.09
C ALA A 35 3.78 -26.04 -2.02
N LEU A 36 4.62 -27.08 -1.96
CA LEU A 36 6.08 -26.92 -1.83
C LEU A 36 6.79 -26.73 -3.17
N GLY A 37 6.23 -27.27 -4.25
CA GLY A 37 6.83 -27.30 -5.59
C GLY A 37 7.24 -25.93 -6.13
N PRO A 38 6.42 -24.87 -6.04
CA PRO A 38 6.79 -23.53 -6.47
C PRO A 38 8.09 -23.05 -5.81
N VAL A 39 8.20 -23.14 -4.48
CA VAL A 39 9.37 -22.66 -3.74
C VAL A 39 10.58 -23.58 -3.96
N LEU A 40 10.38 -24.90 -4.02
CA LEU A 40 11.49 -25.85 -4.18
C LEU A 40 12.12 -25.85 -5.58
N ARG A 41 11.40 -25.34 -6.60
CA ARG A 41 11.88 -25.27 -8.00
C ARG A 41 12.17 -23.85 -8.48
N ASP A 42 11.83 -22.83 -7.71
CA ASP A 42 12.07 -21.44 -8.11
C ASP A 42 13.57 -21.12 -8.04
N SER A 43 14.15 -20.76 -9.19
CA SER A 43 15.57 -20.37 -9.30
C SER A 43 15.90 -19.08 -8.56
N LEU A 44 14.88 -18.26 -8.24
CA LEU A 44 15.04 -17.07 -7.41
C LEU A 44 14.89 -17.37 -5.92
N ALA A 45 14.40 -18.55 -5.53
CA ALA A 45 14.23 -18.91 -4.13
C ALA A 45 15.40 -19.75 -3.61
N THR A 46 16.01 -19.29 -2.53
CA THR A 46 16.92 -20.10 -1.73
C THR A 46 16.18 -20.68 -0.54
N VAL A 47 15.94 -21.98 -0.54
CA VAL A 47 15.36 -22.68 0.61
C VAL A 47 16.36 -22.66 1.77
N ASN A 48 15.90 -22.19 2.93
CA ASN A 48 16.70 -22.09 4.15
C ASN A 48 16.56 -23.35 4.99
N GLN A 49 15.33 -23.82 5.19
CA GLN A 49 15.01 -25.08 5.87
C GLN A 49 13.61 -25.55 5.45
N LEU A 50 13.43 -26.87 5.35
CA LEU A 50 12.11 -27.51 5.32
C LEU A 50 12.12 -28.58 6.41
N THR A 51 11.15 -28.58 7.32
CA THR A 51 11.03 -29.59 8.36
C THR A 51 9.70 -30.28 8.24
N ILE A 52 9.72 -31.62 8.20
CA ILE A 52 8.51 -32.44 8.17
C ILE A 52 8.40 -33.16 9.51
N TYR A 53 7.32 -32.91 10.22
CA TYR A 53 7.00 -33.52 11.50
C TYR A 53 5.89 -34.55 11.32
N GLY A 54 6.12 -35.76 11.83
CA GLY A 54 5.04 -36.73 12.00
C GLY A 54 4.34 -36.43 13.32
N MET A 55 3.02 -36.37 13.30
CA MET A 55 2.26 -36.16 14.53
C MET A 55 2.15 -37.50 15.26
N ALA A 56 2.70 -37.55 16.47
CA ALA A 56 2.70 -38.73 17.31
C ALA A 56 1.35 -38.83 18.02
N SER A 57 0.65 -39.95 17.82
CA SER A 57 -0.60 -40.25 18.52
C SER A 57 -0.33 -40.58 19.99
N ALA A 58 -1.24 -40.16 20.87
CA ALA A 58 -1.22 -40.50 22.29
C ALA A 58 -1.63 -41.97 22.56
N ASP A 59 -2.06 -42.74 21.56
CA ASP A 59 -2.49 -44.13 21.75
C ASP A 59 -1.30 -45.11 21.79
N GLY A 60 -0.91 -45.54 22.99
CA GLY A 60 0.14 -46.55 23.19
C GLY A 60 1.41 -46.02 23.86
N SER A 61 2.54 -46.65 23.57
CA SER A 61 3.85 -46.28 24.14
C SER A 61 4.39 -45.03 23.45
N LEU A 62 4.70 -43.99 24.25
CA LEU A 62 5.26 -42.73 23.76
C LEU A 62 6.50 -42.94 22.89
N ASN A 63 7.49 -43.72 23.37
CA ASN A 63 8.72 -43.99 22.62
C ASN A 63 8.44 -44.68 21.27
N PHE A 64 7.49 -45.60 21.25
CA PHE A 64 7.10 -46.30 20.02
C PHE A 64 6.43 -45.34 19.03
N ASN A 65 5.46 -44.54 19.49
CA ASN A 65 4.68 -43.63 18.64
C ASN A 65 5.50 -42.47 18.12
N THR A 66 6.34 -41.87 18.96
CA THR A 66 7.29 -40.82 18.56
C THR A 66 8.23 -41.33 17.47
N GLY A 67 8.83 -42.52 17.67
CA GLY A 67 9.69 -43.14 16.66
C GLY A 67 8.95 -43.50 15.37
N LEU A 68 7.72 -43.99 15.47
CA LEU A 68 6.89 -44.33 14.31
C LEU A 68 6.46 -43.09 13.52
N ALA A 69 6.09 -42.01 14.20
CA ALA A 69 5.73 -40.73 13.60
C ALA A 69 6.93 -40.10 12.86
N ALA A 70 8.12 -40.11 13.49
CA ALA A 70 9.34 -39.64 12.84
C ALA A 70 9.68 -40.45 11.56
N ARG A 71 9.49 -41.78 11.59
CA ARG A 71 9.66 -42.62 10.40
C ARG A 71 8.65 -42.32 9.30
N ARG A 72 7.40 -42.00 9.63
CA ARG A 72 6.37 -41.58 8.66
C ARG A 72 6.72 -40.25 7.99
N ALA A 73 7.20 -39.28 8.78
CA ALA A 73 7.72 -38.03 8.24
C ALA A 73 8.92 -38.26 7.30
N ALA A 74 9.79 -39.21 7.65
CA ALA A 74 10.90 -39.62 6.77
C ALA A 74 10.41 -40.23 5.45
N SER A 75 9.36 -41.05 5.46
CA SER A 75 8.75 -41.58 4.24
C SER A 75 8.15 -40.47 3.37
N ALA A 76 7.47 -39.49 3.97
CA ALA A 76 6.92 -38.34 3.25
C ALA A 76 8.03 -37.47 2.64
N LYS A 77 9.11 -37.21 3.41
CA LYS A 77 10.32 -36.53 2.90
C LYS A 77 10.90 -37.25 1.70
N LYS A 78 11.08 -38.58 1.79
CA LYS A 78 11.65 -39.40 0.72
C LYS A 78 10.79 -39.33 -0.53
N TRP A 79 9.48 -39.53 -0.38
CA TRP A 79 8.54 -39.42 -1.50
C TRP A 79 8.64 -38.05 -2.19
N LEU A 80 8.64 -36.96 -1.41
CA LEU A 80 8.76 -35.61 -1.95
C LEU A 80 10.08 -35.40 -2.71
N MET A 81 11.19 -35.88 -2.16
CA MET A 81 12.50 -35.79 -2.79
C MET A 81 12.54 -36.51 -4.14
N ASP A 82 11.97 -37.71 -4.19
CA ASP A 82 11.91 -38.53 -5.41
C ASP A 82 11.01 -37.88 -6.46
N GLN A 83 9.81 -37.40 -6.07
CA GLN A 83 8.86 -36.78 -7.00
C GLN A 83 9.33 -35.44 -7.58
N LEU A 84 10.13 -34.70 -6.83
CA LEU A 84 10.64 -33.38 -7.26
C LEU A 84 12.09 -33.42 -7.76
N ALA A 85 12.69 -34.61 -7.86
CA ALA A 85 14.09 -34.80 -8.23
C ALA A 85 15.04 -33.86 -7.46
N ILE A 86 14.83 -33.77 -6.14
CA ILE A 86 15.55 -32.82 -5.28
C ILE A 86 17.04 -33.15 -5.24
N SER A 87 17.88 -32.15 -5.51
CA SER A 87 19.33 -32.32 -5.47
C SER A 87 19.85 -32.68 -4.06
N PRO A 88 20.96 -33.43 -3.93
CA PRO A 88 21.53 -33.76 -2.62
C PRO A 88 21.82 -32.54 -1.75
N ARG A 89 22.28 -31.43 -2.36
CA ARG A 89 22.56 -30.17 -1.66
C ARG A 89 21.30 -29.56 -1.04
N LEU A 90 20.18 -29.55 -1.77
CA LEU A 90 18.91 -29.06 -1.25
C LEU A 90 18.34 -30.03 -0.20
N ALA A 91 18.49 -31.33 -0.39
CA ALA A 91 18.03 -32.35 0.54
C ALA A 91 18.66 -32.25 1.95
N GLN A 92 19.87 -31.68 2.08
CA GLN A 92 20.51 -31.40 3.38
C GLN A 92 19.74 -30.37 4.21
N LYS A 93 18.97 -29.50 3.57
CA LYS A 93 18.12 -28.49 4.23
C LYS A 93 16.83 -29.10 4.78
N PHE A 94 16.53 -30.35 4.41
CA PHE A 94 15.28 -31.01 4.78
C PHE A 94 15.51 -31.80 6.08
N LYS A 95 14.78 -31.46 7.14
CA LYS A 95 14.81 -32.14 8.43
C LYS A 95 13.53 -32.93 8.64
N VAL A 96 13.61 -33.98 9.43
CA VAL A 96 12.46 -34.79 9.85
C VAL A 96 12.44 -34.88 11.36
N GLY A 97 11.24 -34.92 11.92
CA GLY A 97 11.05 -35.10 13.35
C GLY A 97 9.65 -35.61 13.66
N SER A 98 9.33 -35.59 14.94
CA SER A 98 7.98 -35.88 15.43
C SER A 98 7.60 -34.82 16.46
N ARG A 99 6.32 -34.48 16.51
CA ARG A 99 5.74 -33.65 17.58
C ARG A 99 4.49 -34.36 18.10
N PRO A 100 4.16 -34.23 19.40
CA PRO A 100 2.83 -34.62 19.87
C PRO A 100 1.77 -33.86 19.07
N GLU A 101 0.63 -34.50 18.83
CA GLU A 101 -0.51 -33.84 18.17
C GLU A 101 -1.16 -32.75 19.03
N GLY A 102 -0.85 -32.73 20.32
CA GLY A 102 -1.52 -31.91 21.32
C GLY A 102 -2.89 -32.48 21.66
N TRP A 103 -3.47 -31.97 22.74
CA TRP A 103 -4.74 -32.44 23.29
C TRP A 103 -5.94 -31.55 22.92
N GLU A 104 -5.69 -30.38 22.31
CA GLU A 104 -6.75 -29.45 21.88
C GLU A 104 -7.74 -30.10 20.88
N PRO A 105 -7.30 -30.86 19.84
CA PRO A 105 -8.23 -31.51 18.94
C PRO A 105 -9.12 -32.56 19.63
N VAL A 106 -8.60 -33.22 20.66
CA VAL A 106 -9.34 -34.20 21.47
C VAL A 106 -10.42 -33.49 22.28
N LEU A 107 -10.07 -32.37 22.92
CA LEU A 107 -11.02 -31.55 23.68
C LEU A 107 -12.15 -31.03 22.78
N GLU A 108 -11.82 -30.52 21.60
CA GLU A 108 -12.83 -30.00 20.67
C GLU A 108 -13.78 -31.10 20.17
N ALA A 109 -13.27 -32.29 19.88
CA ALA A 109 -14.10 -33.45 19.54
C ALA A 109 -15.04 -33.85 20.68
N MET A 110 -14.54 -33.87 21.92
CA MET A 110 -15.36 -34.15 23.11
C MET A 110 -16.45 -33.10 23.34
N ARG A 111 -16.16 -31.81 23.12
CA ARG A 111 -17.14 -30.72 23.22
C ARG A 111 -18.24 -30.87 22.19
N LYS A 112 -17.87 -31.15 20.94
CA LYS A 112 -18.82 -31.33 19.84
C LYS A 112 -19.78 -32.50 20.08
N ASP A 113 -19.30 -33.56 20.72
CA ASP A 113 -20.10 -34.74 21.09
C ASP A 113 -20.90 -34.52 22.39
N GLY A 114 -20.70 -33.40 23.10
CA GLY A 114 -21.37 -33.13 24.37
C GLY A 114 -20.89 -34.04 25.51
N HIS A 115 -19.66 -34.56 25.45
CA HIS A 115 -19.15 -35.48 26.45
C HIS A 115 -19.09 -34.81 27.84
N PRO A 116 -19.64 -35.44 28.91
CA PRO A 116 -19.81 -34.82 30.24
C PRO A 116 -18.49 -34.48 30.94
N ASP A 117 -17.38 -35.03 30.46
CA ASP A 117 -16.03 -34.82 31.02
C ASP A 117 -15.13 -33.92 30.18
N SER A 118 -15.66 -33.27 29.14
CA SER A 118 -14.90 -32.30 28.32
C SER A 118 -14.31 -31.16 29.17
N LEU A 119 -15.06 -30.67 30.15
CA LEU A 119 -14.59 -29.65 31.11
C LEU A 119 -13.37 -30.10 31.93
N LYS A 120 -13.31 -31.38 32.33
CA LYS A 120 -12.16 -31.90 33.10
C LYS A 120 -10.89 -31.93 32.26
N VAL A 121 -11.01 -32.25 30.97
CA VAL A 121 -9.88 -32.20 30.04
C VAL A 121 -9.45 -30.74 29.82
N GLN A 122 -10.40 -29.82 29.61
CA GLN A 122 -10.14 -28.39 29.48
C GLN A 122 -9.36 -27.83 30.68
N GLU A 123 -9.80 -28.10 31.91
CA GLU A 123 -9.12 -27.63 33.13
C GLU A 123 -7.67 -28.13 33.22
N ILE A 124 -7.40 -29.36 32.77
CA ILE A 124 -6.03 -29.89 32.71
C ILE A 124 -5.20 -29.14 31.65
N LEU A 125 -5.76 -28.89 30.47
CA LEU A 125 -5.06 -28.15 29.40
C LEU A 125 -4.75 -26.72 29.82
N GLU A 126 -5.71 -26.02 30.43
CA GLU A 126 -5.52 -24.66 30.95
C GLU A 126 -4.46 -24.64 32.06
N ARG A 127 -4.50 -25.60 32.98
CA ARG A 127 -3.53 -25.70 34.08
C ARG A 127 -2.09 -25.93 33.59
N PHE A 128 -1.89 -26.65 32.49
CA PHE A 128 -0.58 -26.94 31.93
C PHE A 128 -0.27 -26.15 30.65
N ALA A 129 -1.05 -25.10 30.36
CA ALA A 129 -0.84 -24.25 29.20
C ALA A 129 0.60 -23.70 29.17
N GLY A 130 1.26 -23.81 28.01
CA GLY A 130 2.65 -23.38 27.82
C GLY A 130 3.72 -24.32 28.39
N GLN A 131 3.35 -25.49 28.92
CA GLN A 131 4.29 -26.56 29.33
C GLN A 131 4.32 -27.70 28.29
N SER A 132 5.19 -28.70 28.48
CA SER A 132 5.21 -29.90 27.63
C SER A 132 3.88 -30.66 27.71
N ASP A 133 3.37 -31.09 26.56
CA ASP A 133 2.17 -31.93 26.43
C ASP A 133 2.24 -33.23 27.25
N ASP A 134 3.45 -33.71 27.57
CA ASP A 134 3.66 -34.89 28.42
C ASP A 134 3.01 -34.72 29.81
N LYS A 135 2.98 -33.49 30.34
CA LYS A 135 2.37 -33.21 31.65
C LYS A 135 0.85 -33.28 31.57
N ALA A 136 0.26 -32.66 30.55
CA ALA A 136 -1.18 -32.76 30.31
C ALA A 136 -1.60 -34.21 30.08
N GLU A 137 -0.86 -34.95 29.24
CA GLU A 137 -1.08 -36.38 28.97
C GLU A 137 -1.07 -37.22 30.25
N TYR A 138 -0.10 -36.96 31.15
CA TYR A 138 0.00 -37.68 32.43
C TYR A 138 -1.29 -37.58 33.26
N TYR A 139 -1.92 -36.40 33.32
CA TYR A 139 -3.15 -36.20 34.09
C TYR A 139 -4.38 -36.67 33.31
N ILE A 140 -4.45 -36.45 31.99
CA ILE A 140 -5.58 -36.90 31.15
C ILE A 140 -5.71 -38.43 31.17
N ARG A 141 -4.59 -39.16 31.09
CA ARG A 141 -4.58 -40.64 31.18
C ARG A 141 -5.10 -41.21 32.49
N ARG A 142 -5.23 -40.40 33.55
CA ARG A 142 -5.72 -40.79 34.87
C ARG A 142 -7.19 -40.42 35.10
N LEU A 143 -7.83 -39.73 34.16
CA LEU A 143 -9.26 -39.46 34.22
C LEU A 143 -10.05 -40.78 34.11
N ALA A 144 -11.17 -40.87 34.82
CA ALA A 144 -12.05 -42.04 34.74
C ALA A 144 -12.56 -42.29 33.30
N CYS A 145 -12.77 -41.22 32.53
CA CYS A 145 -13.17 -41.26 31.12
C CYS A 145 -12.02 -41.56 30.15
N TRP A 146 -10.81 -41.88 30.62
CA TRP A 146 -9.67 -42.13 29.74
C TRP A 146 -9.96 -43.19 28.67
N ASN A 147 -10.69 -44.25 29.01
CA ASN A 147 -11.04 -45.28 28.02
C ASN A 147 -11.98 -44.74 26.93
N ASP A 148 -12.89 -43.83 27.27
CA ASP A 148 -13.78 -43.19 26.30
C ASP A 148 -13.01 -42.21 25.41
N ILE A 149 -12.14 -41.38 26.02
CA ILE A 149 -11.15 -40.52 25.34
C ILE A 149 -10.35 -41.34 24.31
N LYS A 150 -9.76 -42.45 24.78
CA LYS A 150 -8.91 -43.33 24.00
C LYS A 150 -9.63 -43.96 22.81
N ASN A 151 -10.86 -44.43 23.00
CA ASN A 151 -11.58 -45.20 22.00
C ASN A 151 -12.29 -44.33 20.96
N ASN A 152 -12.73 -43.13 21.36
CA ASN A 152 -13.66 -42.33 20.56
C ASN A 152 -13.08 -41.00 20.07
N TYR A 153 -12.10 -40.42 20.76
CA TYR A 153 -11.66 -39.03 20.51
C TYR A 153 -10.17 -38.88 20.19
N LEU A 154 -9.32 -39.85 20.55
CA LEU A 154 -7.95 -39.86 20.05
C LEU A 154 -7.97 -40.00 18.53
N GLN A 155 -7.50 -38.97 17.83
CA GLN A 155 -7.41 -39.01 16.38
C GLN A 155 -6.46 -40.15 15.98
N LYS A 156 -6.96 -41.01 15.08
CA LYS A 156 -6.17 -42.07 14.45
C LYS A 156 -5.44 -41.55 13.21
N ASP A 157 -5.62 -40.27 12.88
CA ASP A 157 -5.15 -39.64 11.67
C ASP A 157 -3.64 -39.41 11.77
N ARG A 158 -2.92 -40.01 10.83
CA ARG A 158 -1.46 -40.07 10.87
C ARG A 158 -0.92 -38.94 10.02
N LYS A 159 -1.20 -37.71 10.43
CA LYS A 159 -0.82 -36.53 9.66
C LYS A 159 0.66 -36.23 9.76
N VAL A 160 1.18 -35.63 8.71
CA VAL A 160 2.47 -34.96 8.70
C VAL A 160 2.24 -33.46 8.55
N VAL A 161 2.95 -32.68 9.36
CA VAL A 161 2.96 -31.22 9.27
C VAL A 161 4.31 -30.80 8.72
N TYR A 162 4.34 -29.85 7.80
CA TYR A 162 5.57 -29.32 7.25
C TYR A 162 5.68 -27.82 7.42
N GLU A 163 6.86 -27.37 7.79
CA GLU A 163 7.21 -25.96 7.99
C GLU A 163 8.45 -25.66 7.14
N TYR A 164 8.43 -24.57 6.38
CA TYR A 164 9.55 -24.19 5.53
C TYR A 164 9.83 -22.69 5.57
N SER A 165 11.08 -22.36 5.29
CA SER A 165 11.52 -20.98 5.12
C SER A 165 12.44 -20.87 3.91
N TYR A 166 12.37 -19.73 3.24
CA TYR A 166 13.17 -19.42 2.07
C TYR A 166 13.46 -17.92 1.99
N THR A 167 14.48 -17.58 1.24
CA THR A 167 14.90 -16.21 0.92
C THR A 167 14.84 -16.05 -0.59
N LEU A 168 14.18 -15.00 -1.08
CA LEU A 168 14.22 -14.64 -2.48
C LEU A 168 15.53 -13.91 -2.78
N LYS A 169 16.10 -14.18 -3.95
CA LYS A 169 17.29 -13.50 -4.45
C LYS A 169 16.95 -12.02 -4.62
N SER A 170 17.75 -11.15 -4.00
CA SER A 170 17.72 -9.72 -4.27
C SER A 170 18.47 -9.39 -5.57
N PHE A 171 17.98 -8.37 -6.25
CA PHE A 171 18.57 -7.88 -7.50
C PHE A 171 19.44 -6.66 -7.21
N THR A 172 20.68 -6.65 -7.69
CA THR A 172 21.67 -5.65 -7.25
C THR A 172 22.04 -4.62 -8.30
N THR A 173 21.77 -4.88 -9.58
CA THR A 173 22.03 -3.93 -10.67
C THR A 173 20.74 -3.36 -11.24
N ASN A 174 20.82 -2.16 -11.82
CA ASN A 174 19.66 -1.51 -12.43
C ASN A 174 19.14 -2.33 -13.63
N GLU A 175 20.03 -2.92 -14.42
CA GLU A 175 19.68 -3.74 -15.59
C GLU A 175 18.95 -5.02 -15.15
N GLU A 176 19.44 -5.68 -14.10
CA GLU A 176 18.81 -6.89 -13.55
C GLU A 176 17.43 -6.55 -12.96
N LEU A 177 17.29 -5.44 -12.23
CA LEU A 177 16.01 -4.96 -11.70
C LEU A 177 14.99 -4.72 -12.81
N LEU A 178 15.37 -4.03 -13.88
CA LEU A 178 14.48 -3.74 -15.01
C LEU A 178 14.08 -5.02 -15.76
N GLU A 179 15.03 -5.91 -16.03
CA GLU A 179 14.76 -7.19 -16.69
C GLU A 179 13.82 -8.05 -15.84
N MET A 180 14.14 -8.22 -14.56
CA MET A 180 13.41 -9.12 -13.67
C MET A 180 12.02 -8.60 -13.31
N TYR A 181 11.82 -7.28 -13.28
CA TYR A 181 10.50 -6.69 -13.05
C TYR A 181 9.48 -7.14 -14.11
N THR A 182 9.92 -7.27 -15.37
CA THR A 182 9.03 -7.73 -16.46
C THR A 182 8.69 -9.23 -16.37
N LYS A 183 9.49 -10.01 -15.64
CA LYS A 183 9.38 -11.48 -15.59
C LYS A 183 8.77 -12.00 -14.29
N ARG A 184 9.20 -11.47 -13.15
CA ARG A 184 8.88 -11.94 -11.79
C ARG A 184 8.76 -10.75 -10.82
N PRO A 185 7.78 -9.85 -11.01
CA PRO A 185 7.57 -8.73 -10.09
C PRO A 185 7.18 -9.18 -8.67
N ASP A 186 6.64 -10.41 -8.52
CA ASP A 186 6.34 -11.07 -7.25
C ASP A 186 7.60 -11.40 -6.42
N ALA A 187 8.78 -11.43 -7.05
CA ALA A 187 10.03 -11.76 -6.39
C ALA A 187 10.72 -10.55 -5.75
N PHE A 188 10.23 -9.34 -5.99
CA PHE A 188 10.85 -8.10 -5.54
C PHE A 188 10.40 -7.75 -4.13
N ASN A 189 11.32 -7.23 -3.32
CA ASN A 189 10.94 -6.48 -2.13
C ASN A 189 10.44 -5.07 -2.48
N GLU A 190 9.85 -4.37 -1.50
CA GLU A 190 9.30 -3.02 -1.72
C GLU A 190 10.35 -2.02 -2.22
N GLU A 191 11.54 -2.00 -1.61
CA GLU A 191 12.62 -1.08 -1.97
C GLU A 191 13.10 -1.30 -3.41
N GLU A 192 13.18 -2.55 -3.85
CA GLU A 192 13.55 -2.91 -5.22
C GLU A 192 12.48 -2.43 -6.22
N LEU A 193 11.18 -2.56 -5.93
CA LEU A 193 10.12 -2.03 -6.79
C LEU A 193 10.14 -0.48 -6.84
N LEU A 194 10.35 0.18 -5.70
CA LEU A 194 10.52 1.64 -5.67
C LEU A 194 11.76 2.07 -6.44
N LYS A 195 12.84 1.28 -6.40
CA LYS A 195 14.03 1.52 -7.21
C LYS A 195 13.72 1.37 -8.70
N VAL A 196 12.97 0.35 -9.11
CA VAL A 196 12.50 0.20 -10.50
C VAL A 196 11.71 1.43 -10.94
N ALA A 197 10.80 1.95 -10.10
CA ALA A 197 10.05 3.18 -10.43
C ALA A 197 10.98 4.38 -10.65
N SER A 198 12.07 4.50 -9.86
CA SER A 198 13.07 5.56 -10.04
C SER A 198 13.88 5.46 -11.34
N LEU A 199 13.96 4.26 -11.93
CA LEU A 199 14.69 3.99 -13.17
C LEU A 199 13.84 4.19 -14.43
N LYS A 200 12.51 4.32 -14.28
CA LYS A 200 11.61 4.63 -15.38
C LYS A 200 11.69 6.12 -15.72
N GLU A 201 11.61 6.45 -17.00
CA GLU A 201 11.62 7.85 -17.46
C GLU A 201 10.18 8.37 -17.61
N GLU A 202 9.34 7.60 -18.30
CA GLU A 202 7.98 7.99 -18.64
C GLU A 202 7.02 7.91 -17.41
N PRO A 203 6.14 8.92 -17.22
CA PRO A 203 5.16 8.92 -16.13
C PRO A 203 4.26 7.67 -16.10
N GLU A 204 3.87 7.17 -17.26
CA GLU A 204 2.99 6.00 -17.41
C GLU A 204 3.68 4.72 -16.94
N GLU A 205 4.98 4.59 -17.22
CA GLU A 205 5.77 3.46 -16.73
C GLU A 205 5.93 3.51 -15.21
N LYS A 206 6.16 4.70 -14.64
CA LYS A 206 6.22 4.90 -13.17
C LYS A 206 4.90 4.53 -12.52
N GLU A 207 3.78 4.99 -13.09
CA GLU A 207 2.44 4.65 -12.63
C GLU A 207 2.23 3.14 -12.59
N ALA A 208 2.60 2.41 -13.66
CA ALA A 208 2.50 0.97 -13.71
C ALA A 208 3.33 0.27 -12.61
N VAL A 209 4.54 0.77 -12.34
CA VAL A 209 5.38 0.23 -11.26
C VAL A 209 4.75 0.50 -9.89
N TYR A 210 4.28 1.71 -9.60
CA TYR A 210 3.65 2.00 -8.30
C TYR A 210 2.37 1.19 -8.06
N ARG A 211 1.57 0.94 -9.11
CA ARG A 211 0.40 0.04 -9.02
C ARG A 211 0.83 -1.39 -8.70
N THR A 212 1.90 -1.88 -9.32
CA THR A 212 2.49 -3.18 -8.97
C THR A 212 3.01 -3.20 -7.54
N THR A 213 3.66 -2.13 -7.09
CA THR A 213 4.10 -2.01 -5.69
C THR A 213 2.93 -2.09 -4.73
N LEU A 214 1.84 -1.35 -4.96
CA LEU A 214 0.66 -1.40 -4.08
C LEU A 214 -0.10 -2.72 -4.14
N HIS A 215 0.01 -3.49 -5.23
CA HIS A 215 -0.54 -4.83 -5.30
C HIS A 215 0.14 -5.79 -4.31
N TYR A 216 1.48 -5.76 -4.24
CA TYR A 216 2.25 -6.64 -3.34
C TYR A 216 2.48 -6.04 -1.94
N TYR A 217 2.54 -4.72 -1.85
CA TYR A 217 2.82 -3.93 -0.66
C TYR A 217 1.75 -2.85 -0.49
N PRO A 218 0.50 -3.22 -0.14
CA PRO A 218 -0.61 -2.28 -0.03
C PRO A 218 -0.42 -1.22 1.06
N GLN A 219 0.53 -1.42 1.98
CA GLN A 219 0.90 -0.49 3.04
C GLN A 219 2.02 0.49 2.64
N SER A 220 2.49 0.47 1.38
CA SER A 220 3.56 1.34 0.90
C SER A 220 3.13 2.80 0.81
N VAL A 221 3.49 3.59 1.82
CA VAL A 221 3.23 5.03 1.86
C VAL A 221 3.87 5.74 0.66
N THR A 222 5.11 5.38 0.32
CA THR A 222 5.85 5.99 -0.79
C THR A 222 5.20 5.71 -2.14
N ALA A 223 4.78 4.46 -2.39
CA ALA A 223 4.11 4.12 -3.65
C ALA A 223 2.73 4.80 -3.75
N ALA A 224 1.96 4.82 -2.67
CA ALA A 224 0.66 5.50 -2.62
C ALA A 224 0.81 7.02 -2.88
N HIS A 225 1.76 7.66 -2.21
CA HIS A 225 2.06 9.08 -2.40
C HIS A 225 2.41 9.38 -3.87
N ASN A 226 3.39 8.66 -4.42
CA ASN A 226 3.87 8.95 -5.77
C ASN A 226 2.82 8.63 -6.85
N LEU A 227 2.05 7.55 -6.67
CA LEU A 227 0.93 7.23 -7.55
C LEU A 227 -0.15 8.31 -7.49
N ALA A 228 -0.59 8.70 -6.28
CA ALA A 228 -1.60 9.75 -6.12
C ALA A 228 -1.12 11.09 -6.71
N ALA A 229 0.15 11.46 -6.53
CA ALA A 229 0.72 12.67 -7.14
C ALA A 229 0.69 12.63 -8.67
N LEU A 230 1.02 11.50 -9.30
CA LEU A 230 0.91 11.33 -10.76
C LEU A 230 -0.55 11.42 -11.23
N LEU A 231 -1.47 10.78 -10.51
CA LEU A 231 -2.90 10.80 -10.82
C LEU A 231 -3.49 12.22 -10.72
N LEU A 232 -3.13 12.99 -9.68
CA LEU A 232 -3.54 14.38 -9.51
C LEU A 232 -3.04 15.26 -10.66
N ARG A 233 -1.78 15.11 -11.07
CA ARG A 233 -1.18 15.91 -12.17
C ARG A 233 -1.88 15.69 -13.51
N LYS A 234 -2.37 14.48 -13.78
CA LYS A 234 -3.12 14.17 -15.01
C LYS A 234 -4.63 14.41 -14.90
N GLY A 235 -5.11 14.93 -13.77
CA GLY A 235 -6.53 15.21 -13.54
C GLY A 235 -7.38 13.97 -13.20
N ALA A 236 -6.77 12.83 -12.88
CA ALA A 236 -7.47 11.61 -12.48
C ALA A 236 -7.83 11.61 -10.98
N TYR A 237 -8.59 12.62 -10.56
CA TYR A 237 -8.85 12.92 -9.14
C TYR A 237 -9.55 11.76 -8.40
N ALA A 238 -10.58 11.16 -8.99
CA ALA A 238 -11.30 10.04 -8.37
C ALA A 238 -10.43 8.79 -8.17
N GLU A 239 -9.43 8.58 -9.02
CA GLU A 239 -8.47 7.49 -8.82
C GLU A 239 -7.44 7.84 -7.74
N ALA A 240 -6.99 9.10 -7.70
CA ALA A 240 -6.07 9.57 -6.67
C ALA A 240 -6.69 9.42 -5.27
N GLU A 241 -7.97 9.76 -5.12
CA GLU A 241 -8.73 9.59 -3.89
C GLU A 241 -8.69 8.14 -3.40
N LYS A 242 -9.06 7.19 -4.27
CA LYS A 242 -9.04 5.75 -3.95
C LYS A 242 -7.66 5.26 -3.50
N VAL A 243 -6.58 5.78 -4.10
CA VAL A 243 -5.21 5.44 -3.71
C VAL A 243 -4.88 5.99 -2.32
N LEU A 244 -5.29 7.23 -2.02
CA LEU A 244 -5.08 7.86 -0.71
C LEU A 244 -5.92 7.22 0.41
N GLU A 245 -7.05 6.59 0.07
CA GLU A 245 -7.92 5.84 1.00
C GLU A 245 -7.37 4.46 1.38
N LEU A 246 -6.36 3.94 0.66
CA LEU A 246 -5.72 2.65 1.00
C LEU A 246 -5.00 2.70 2.36
N LEU A 247 -4.61 3.90 2.80
CA LEU A 247 -3.80 4.13 3.98
C LEU A 247 -4.53 5.03 4.99
N PRO A 248 -4.21 4.94 6.29
CA PRO A 248 -4.87 5.73 7.34
C PRO A 248 -4.87 7.24 7.07
N ALA A 249 -5.93 7.92 7.52
CA ALA A 249 -6.14 9.35 7.31
C ALA A 249 -5.06 10.23 7.99
N GLU A 250 -4.43 9.70 9.03
CA GLU A 250 -3.42 10.37 9.85
C GLU A 250 -2.01 10.36 9.23
N GLN A 251 -1.80 9.61 8.15
CA GLN A 251 -0.50 9.51 7.48
C GLN A 251 -0.03 10.89 6.98
N LEU A 252 1.03 11.42 7.61
CA LEU A 252 1.48 12.80 7.42
C LEU A 252 1.97 13.06 5.99
N GLU A 253 2.66 12.09 5.40
CA GLU A 253 3.23 12.15 4.05
C GLU A 253 2.15 12.31 2.98
N LEU A 254 0.92 11.84 3.25
CA LEU A 254 -0.20 11.93 2.32
C LEU A 254 -1.04 13.21 2.50
N ARG A 255 -0.82 13.96 3.58
CA ARG A 255 -1.65 15.11 3.95
C ARG A 255 -1.72 16.16 2.86
N ASN A 256 -0.58 16.50 2.25
CA ASN A 256 -0.53 17.50 1.19
C ASN A 256 -1.40 17.09 -0.02
N LEU A 257 -1.33 15.82 -0.44
CA LEU A 257 -2.13 15.33 -1.57
C LEU A 257 -3.62 15.29 -1.25
N ARG A 258 -3.99 14.97 0.00
CA ARG A 258 -5.37 15.05 0.49
C ARG A 258 -5.89 16.48 0.50
N ALA A 259 -5.07 17.45 0.90
CA ALA A 259 -5.41 18.87 0.85
C ALA A 259 -5.61 19.38 -0.58
N VAL A 260 -4.76 18.94 -1.53
CA VAL A 260 -4.95 19.21 -2.97
C VAL A 260 -6.27 18.62 -3.46
N LEU A 261 -6.61 17.39 -3.09
CA LEU A 261 -7.87 16.76 -3.47
C LEU A 261 -9.09 17.51 -2.91
N ALA A 262 -9.02 17.92 -1.64
CA ALA A 262 -10.05 18.74 -1.00
C ALA A 262 -10.25 20.07 -1.75
N LEU A 263 -9.15 20.74 -2.14
CA LEU A 263 -9.20 21.96 -2.95
C LEU A 263 -9.94 21.72 -4.28
N VAL A 264 -9.62 20.62 -4.97
CA VAL A 264 -10.27 20.24 -6.24
C VAL A 264 -11.77 19.97 -6.05
N HIS A 265 -12.17 19.39 -4.92
CA HIS A 265 -13.56 19.15 -4.57
C HIS A 265 -14.29 20.41 -4.07
N GLY A 266 -13.60 21.55 -3.95
CA GLY A 266 -14.17 22.80 -3.43
C GLY A 266 -14.29 22.84 -1.90
N ASP A 267 -13.73 21.86 -1.19
CA ASP A 267 -13.63 21.90 0.27
C ASP A 267 -12.39 22.70 0.68
N TYR A 268 -12.50 24.02 0.54
CA TYR A 268 -11.44 24.96 0.87
C TYR A 268 -11.05 24.92 2.34
N HIS A 269 -11.99 24.62 3.24
CA HIS A 269 -11.72 24.53 4.68
C HIS A 269 -10.85 23.33 4.99
N ALA A 270 -11.16 22.15 4.44
CA ALA A 270 -10.34 20.96 4.62
C ALA A 270 -8.95 21.13 3.96
N ALA A 271 -8.90 21.75 2.78
CA ALA A 271 -7.63 22.05 2.11
C ALA A 271 -6.72 22.94 2.97
N ILE A 272 -7.24 24.05 3.49
CA ILE A 272 -6.51 24.97 4.36
C ILE A 272 -6.03 24.25 5.63
N ALA A 273 -6.92 23.52 6.32
CA ALA A 273 -6.55 22.78 7.53
C ALA A 273 -5.44 21.75 7.27
N GLY A 274 -5.42 21.13 6.09
CA GLY A 274 -4.37 20.20 5.68
C GLY A 274 -3.00 20.86 5.47
N TRP A 275 -2.96 22.13 5.06
CA TRP A 275 -1.72 22.86 4.77
C TRP A 275 -1.19 23.70 5.94
N GLU A 276 -2.06 24.19 6.84
CA GLU A 276 -1.63 25.00 8.00
C GLU A 276 -0.70 24.24 8.95
N ALA A 277 -0.68 22.91 8.88
CA ALA A 277 0.20 22.07 9.68
C ALA A 277 1.68 22.07 9.23
N ASP A 278 2.01 22.53 8.02
CA ASP A 278 3.38 22.60 7.50
C ASP A 278 3.62 23.83 6.62
N THR A 279 3.82 24.98 7.26
CA THR A 279 3.96 26.29 6.58
C THR A 279 5.41 26.65 6.23
N ILE A 280 6.37 25.75 6.51
CA ILE A 280 7.79 25.97 6.20
C ILE A 280 8.02 25.91 4.68
N ASN A 281 7.26 25.08 3.97
CA ASN A 281 7.35 24.92 2.53
C ASN A 281 6.69 26.10 1.77
N ALA A 282 7.43 26.74 0.85
CA ALA A 282 6.93 27.82 0.01
C ALA A 282 5.72 27.41 -0.85
N ASP A 283 5.73 26.21 -1.43
CA ASP A 283 4.60 25.69 -2.21
C ASP A 283 3.33 25.57 -1.36
N THR A 284 3.49 25.20 -0.09
CA THR A 284 2.36 25.08 0.85
C THR A 284 1.80 26.45 1.20
N ARG A 285 2.66 27.45 1.45
CA ARG A 285 2.22 28.85 1.64
C ARG A 285 1.51 29.39 0.40
N TYR A 286 2.03 29.09 -0.78
CA TYR A 286 1.40 29.48 -2.04
C TYR A 286 -0.02 28.90 -2.17
N ASN A 287 -0.16 27.59 -1.94
CA ASN A 287 -1.45 26.90 -1.97
C ASN A 287 -2.44 27.44 -0.95
N LEU A 288 -2.00 27.72 0.29
CA LEU A 288 -2.81 28.38 1.31
C LEU A 288 -3.33 29.73 0.82
N GLY A 289 -2.44 30.55 0.27
CA GLY A 289 -2.80 31.85 -0.28
C GLY A 289 -3.87 31.78 -1.36
N LEU A 290 -3.73 30.85 -2.31
CA LEU A 290 -4.73 30.63 -3.35
C LEU A 290 -6.06 30.14 -2.78
N ALA A 291 -6.05 29.23 -1.80
CA ALA A 291 -7.27 28.74 -1.16
C ALA A 291 -8.01 29.84 -0.40
N TYR A 292 -7.28 30.69 0.33
CA TYR A 292 -7.86 31.88 0.98
C TYR A 292 -8.42 32.87 -0.03
N ALA A 293 -7.76 33.06 -1.18
CA ALA A 293 -8.25 33.94 -2.25
C ALA A 293 -9.55 33.41 -2.87
N LEU A 294 -9.69 32.09 -3.05
CA LEU A 294 -10.93 31.46 -3.52
C LEU A 294 -12.10 31.62 -2.54
N LEU A 295 -11.80 31.75 -1.24
CA LEU A 295 -12.78 32.10 -0.21
C LEU A 295 -13.06 33.61 -0.10
N HIS A 296 -12.50 34.43 -0.99
CA HIS A 296 -12.55 35.90 -0.94
C HIS A 296 -11.98 36.51 0.36
N ARG A 297 -11.13 35.76 1.09
CA ARG A 297 -10.44 36.24 2.29
C ARG A 297 -9.09 36.85 1.89
N PHE A 298 -9.14 37.99 1.23
CA PHE A 298 -7.97 38.58 0.58
C PHE A 298 -6.87 39.02 1.57
N ASP A 299 -7.23 39.48 2.77
CA ASP A 299 -6.24 39.81 3.80
C ASP A 299 -5.43 38.58 4.25
N ASP A 300 -6.10 37.43 4.41
CA ASP A 300 -5.43 36.18 4.75
C ASP A 300 -4.61 35.65 3.58
N ALA A 301 -5.17 35.69 2.37
CA ALA A 301 -4.46 35.32 1.16
C ALA A 301 -3.18 36.15 0.96
N TYR A 302 -3.26 37.46 1.22
CA TYR A 302 -2.13 38.37 1.15
C TYR A 302 -1.03 37.99 2.12
N ARG A 303 -1.35 37.64 3.38
CA ARG A 303 -0.34 37.22 4.37
C ARG A 303 0.52 36.07 3.85
N TRP A 304 -0.07 35.16 3.09
CA TRP A 304 0.61 34.00 2.53
C TRP A 304 1.30 34.26 1.18
N LEU A 305 0.76 35.16 0.34
CA LEU A 305 1.27 35.40 -1.01
C LEU A 305 2.19 36.63 -1.13
N GLN A 306 2.27 37.47 -0.10
CA GLN A 306 3.00 38.75 -0.16
C GLN A 306 4.50 38.62 -0.43
N GLU A 307 5.11 37.44 -0.35
CA GLU A 307 6.53 37.22 -0.67
C GLU A 307 6.78 36.78 -2.12
N PHE A 308 5.72 36.39 -2.84
CA PHE A 308 5.83 35.91 -4.22
C PHE A 308 5.71 37.08 -5.20
N GLU A 309 6.46 37.01 -6.29
CA GLU A 309 6.56 38.06 -7.32
C GLU A 309 5.91 37.60 -8.63
N ASP A 310 4.66 37.12 -8.55
CA ASP A 310 3.91 36.61 -9.70
C ASP A 310 2.52 37.25 -9.86
N THR A 311 1.88 36.91 -10.98
CA THR A 311 0.56 37.43 -11.40
C THR A 311 -0.53 37.19 -10.35
N ASN A 312 -0.58 36.02 -9.70
CA ASN A 312 -1.61 35.72 -8.71
C ASN A 312 -1.36 36.51 -7.43
N ALA A 313 -0.10 36.58 -6.98
CA ALA A 313 0.29 37.33 -5.80
C ALA A 313 -0.01 38.83 -5.96
N ALA A 314 0.29 39.41 -7.12
CA ALA A 314 -0.04 40.80 -7.45
C ALA A 314 -1.55 41.06 -7.43
N LEU A 315 -2.36 40.15 -8.00
CA LEU A 315 -3.81 40.26 -7.98
C LEU A 315 -4.37 40.20 -6.56
N VAL A 316 -3.87 39.26 -5.74
CA VAL A 316 -4.28 39.14 -4.33
C VAL A 316 -3.91 40.39 -3.54
N SER A 317 -2.70 40.93 -3.69
CA SER A 317 -2.30 42.20 -3.08
C SER A 317 -3.21 43.35 -3.51
N LEU A 318 -3.59 43.42 -4.79
CA LEU A 318 -4.52 44.43 -5.27
C LEU A 318 -5.90 44.28 -4.61
N CYS A 319 -6.42 43.06 -4.48
CA CYS A 319 -7.69 42.78 -3.80
C CYS A 319 -7.65 43.06 -2.29
N ALA A 320 -6.49 42.89 -1.64
CA ALA A 320 -6.26 43.24 -0.24
C ALA A 320 -5.90 44.74 -0.03
N GLU A 321 -6.17 45.58 -1.03
CA GLU A 321 -5.90 47.02 -1.04
C GLU A 321 -4.41 47.42 -0.90
N GLN A 322 -3.49 46.46 -1.01
CA GLN A 322 -2.03 46.66 -0.97
C GLN A 322 -1.49 47.06 -2.35
N THR A 323 -1.96 48.20 -2.88
CA THR A 323 -1.68 48.64 -4.26
C THR A 323 -0.19 48.82 -4.56
N ASP A 324 0.58 49.37 -3.63
CA ASP A 324 2.04 49.53 -3.83
C ASP A 324 2.77 48.19 -3.84
N ARG A 325 2.33 47.23 -3.02
CA ARG A 325 2.89 45.87 -3.06
C ARG A 325 2.52 45.17 -4.37
N ALA A 326 1.27 45.28 -4.83
CA ALA A 326 0.83 44.75 -6.12
C ALA A 326 1.65 45.32 -7.28
N GLN A 327 1.96 46.62 -7.26
CA GLN A 327 2.85 47.27 -8.24
C GLN A 327 4.26 46.69 -8.20
N ALA A 328 4.85 46.53 -7.02
CA ALA A 328 6.16 45.91 -6.88
C ALA A 328 6.17 44.48 -7.44
N GLN A 329 5.16 43.68 -7.09
CA GLN A 329 5.00 42.29 -7.55
C GLN A 329 4.90 42.19 -9.06
N ILE A 330 3.98 42.95 -9.64
CA ILE A 330 3.77 42.85 -11.08
C ILE A 330 4.97 43.41 -11.86
N THR A 331 5.71 44.38 -11.31
CA THR A 331 6.95 44.89 -11.92
C THR A 331 8.05 43.84 -11.94
N ALA A 332 8.19 43.06 -10.86
CA ALA A 332 9.17 41.97 -10.77
C ALA A 332 8.73 40.70 -11.54
N CYS A 333 7.42 40.52 -11.76
CA CYS A 333 6.87 39.39 -12.49
C CYS A 333 7.33 39.37 -13.96
N THR A 334 7.87 38.22 -14.41
CA THR A 334 8.37 38.01 -15.78
C THR A 334 7.36 37.33 -16.71
N ASP A 335 6.16 37.00 -16.22
CA ASP A 335 5.10 36.36 -17.01
C ASP A 335 4.65 37.30 -18.16
N PRO A 336 4.84 36.90 -19.43
CA PRO A 336 4.46 37.70 -20.59
C PRO A 336 3.02 37.41 -21.05
N SER A 337 2.27 36.56 -20.35
CA SER A 337 0.96 36.10 -20.78
C SER A 337 -0.06 37.25 -20.90
N PRO A 338 -1.09 37.10 -21.75
CA PRO A 338 -2.19 38.05 -21.82
C PRO A 338 -2.91 38.25 -20.48
N LYS A 339 -2.98 37.18 -19.66
CA LYS A 339 -3.50 37.23 -18.29
C LYS A 339 -2.64 38.15 -17.40
N ALA A 340 -1.32 38.01 -17.44
CA ALA A 340 -0.42 38.88 -16.67
C ALA A 340 -0.52 40.34 -17.12
N ALA A 341 -0.62 40.59 -18.44
CA ALA A 341 -0.87 41.92 -18.97
C ALA A 341 -2.20 42.51 -18.48
N TYR A 342 -3.26 41.72 -18.42
CA TYR A 342 -4.54 42.15 -17.85
C TYR A 342 -4.40 42.58 -16.38
N VAL A 343 -3.69 41.79 -15.56
CA VAL A 343 -3.43 42.16 -14.16
C VAL A 343 -2.56 43.42 -14.04
N ARG A 344 -1.56 43.61 -14.91
CA ARG A 344 -0.79 44.87 -15.00
C ARG A 344 -1.71 46.07 -15.26
N ALA A 345 -2.69 45.92 -16.16
CA ALA A 345 -3.66 46.98 -16.43
C ALA A 345 -4.52 47.30 -15.21
N LEU A 346 -4.98 46.30 -14.43
CA LEU A 346 -5.73 46.53 -13.19
C LEU A 346 -4.92 47.34 -12.17
N VAL A 347 -3.64 46.96 -11.98
CA VAL A 347 -2.76 47.69 -11.05
C VAL A 347 -2.52 49.12 -11.54
N ALA A 348 -2.28 49.32 -12.84
CA ALA A 348 -2.12 50.65 -13.44
C ALA A 348 -3.38 51.53 -13.27
N ALA A 349 -4.57 50.94 -13.41
CA ALA A 349 -5.84 51.64 -13.22
C ALA A 349 -6.00 52.16 -11.78
N ARG A 350 -5.68 51.32 -10.79
CA ARG A 350 -5.69 51.71 -9.36
C ARG A 350 -4.73 52.87 -9.06
N ARG A 351 -3.67 53.00 -9.85
CA ARG A 351 -2.66 54.07 -9.77
C ARG A 351 -2.98 55.27 -10.65
N ASN A 352 -4.11 55.28 -11.35
CA ASN A 352 -4.52 56.30 -12.31
C ASN A 352 -3.54 56.49 -13.49
N ASP A 353 -2.80 55.45 -13.89
CA ASP A 353 -1.87 55.49 -15.03
C ASP A 353 -2.59 55.08 -16.32
N LYS A 354 -3.28 56.03 -16.97
CA LYS A 354 -4.03 55.78 -18.22
C LYS A 354 -3.14 55.17 -19.31
N ALA A 355 -1.92 55.66 -19.46
CA ALA A 355 -1.04 55.24 -20.54
C ALA A 355 -0.67 53.76 -20.40
N GLU A 356 -0.31 53.34 -19.18
CA GLU A 356 0.01 51.95 -18.90
C GLU A 356 -1.23 51.05 -18.97
N VAL A 357 -2.41 51.51 -18.53
CA VAL A 357 -3.68 50.77 -18.71
C VAL A 357 -3.90 50.40 -20.18
N LEU A 358 -3.84 51.38 -21.08
CA LEU A 358 -4.08 51.14 -22.51
C LEU A 358 -2.99 50.24 -23.12
N ALA A 359 -1.72 50.48 -22.77
CA ALA A 359 -0.60 49.69 -23.26
C ALA A 359 -0.71 48.20 -22.87
N GLN A 360 -1.12 47.92 -21.63
CA GLN A 360 -1.23 46.56 -21.12
C GLN A 360 -2.50 45.86 -21.59
N LEU A 361 -3.64 46.56 -21.71
CA LEU A 361 -4.84 45.98 -22.33
C LEU A 361 -4.61 45.63 -23.81
N HIS A 362 -3.80 46.42 -24.54
CA HIS A 362 -3.43 46.07 -25.91
C HIS A 362 -2.61 44.77 -25.98
N LYS A 363 -1.75 44.50 -24.99
CA LYS A 363 -1.04 43.20 -24.90
C LYS A 363 -2.00 42.06 -24.52
N ALA A 364 -2.91 42.32 -23.58
CA ALA A 364 -3.94 41.36 -23.15
C ALA A 364 -4.90 40.97 -24.29
N ALA A 365 -5.08 41.84 -25.29
CA ALA A 365 -5.94 41.62 -26.46
C ALA A 365 -5.57 40.37 -27.29
N ALA A 366 -4.36 39.81 -27.12
CA ALA A 366 -4.00 38.54 -27.72
C ALA A 366 -4.93 37.39 -27.30
N GLU A 367 -5.63 37.52 -26.17
CA GLU A 367 -6.74 36.66 -25.76
C GLU A 367 -8.01 37.51 -25.54
N PRO A 368 -8.99 37.48 -26.47
CA PRO A 368 -10.15 38.39 -26.45
C PRO A 368 -10.97 38.38 -25.15
N GLN A 369 -10.96 37.26 -24.42
CA GLN A 369 -11.64 37.13 -23.12
C GLN A 369 -11.26 38.23 -22.11
N TRP A 370 -10.02 38.73 -22.15
CA TRP A 370 -9.56 39.77 -21.23
C TRP A 370 -10.14 41.14 -21.58
N LEU A 371 -10.35 41.44 -22.87
CA LEU A 371 -11.03 42.68 -23.29
C LEU A 371 -12.53 42.63 -22.97
N ASN A 372 -13.16 41.47 -23.17
CA ASN A 372 -14.56 41.26 -22.78
C ASN A 372 -14.74 41.46 -21.28
N ARG A 373 -13.80 40.97 -20.47
CA ARG A 373 -13.78 41.20 -19.03
C ARG A 373 -13.56 42.69 -18.70
N ALA A 374 -12.60 43.34 -19.34
CA ALA A 374 -12.26 44.76 -19.11
C ALA A 374 -13.48 45.69 -19.31
N ALA A 375 -14.34 45.40 -20.27
CA ALA A 375 -15.52 46.21 -20.59
C ALA A 375 -16.49 46.38 -19.41
N GLY A 376 -16.56 45.39 -18.51
CA GLY A 376 -17.44 45.40 -17.32
C GLY A 376 -16.70 45.54 -15.99
N GLU A 377 -15.37 45.60 -15.99
CA GLU A 377 -14.56 45.60 -14.77
C GLU A 377 -14.59 46.97 -14.07
N VAL A 378 -14.89 46.97 -12.77
CA VAL A 378 -15.13 48.20 -12.01
C VAL A 378 -13.86 49.02 -11.85
N GLU A 379 -12.69 48.37 -11.81
CA GLU A 379 -11.40 49.06 -11.77
C GLU A 379 -11.16 49.95 -13.00
N PHE A 380 -11.80 49.66 -14.14
CA PHE A 380 -11.70 50.50 -15.33
C PHE A 380 -12.82 51.52 -15.48
N ARG A 381 -13.68 51.70 -14.46
CA ARG A 381 -14.84 52.61 -14.52
C ARG A 381 -14.48 54.04 -14.93
N ALA A 382 -13.31 54.53 -14.52
CA ALA A 382 -12.82 55.86 -14.88
C ALA A 382 -12.59 56.02 -16.40
N TYR A 383 -12.38 54.92 -17.13
CA TYR A 383 -12.05 54.90 -18.56
C TYR A 383 -13.24 54.54 -19.46
N TRP A 384 -14.41 54.22 -18.92
CA TRP A 384 -15.57 53.81 -19.74
C TRP A 384 -16.13 54.88 -20.69
N LYS A 385 -15.73 56.15 -20.51
CA LYS A 385 -16.06 57.25 -21.44
C LYS A 385 -14.87 57.65 -22.32
N ASP A 386 -13.72 57.03 -22.13
CA ASP A 386 -12.51 57.31 -22.87
C ASP A 386 -12.56 56.64 -24.26
N ALA A 387 -12.31 57.42 -25.30
CA ALA A 387 -12.45 56.94 -26.67
C ALA A 387 -11.46 55.81 -27.01
N ASP A 388 -10.22 55.90 -26.52
CA ASP A 388 -9.18 54.90 -26.76
C ASP A 388 -9.53 53.58 -26.07
N PHE A 389 -9.96 53.65 -24.81
CA PHE A 389 -10.43 52.48 -24.06
C PHE A 389 -11.63 51.82 -24.73
N ILE A 390 -12.65 52.60 -25.09
CA ILE A 390 -13.86 52.10 -25.77
C ILE A 390 -13.49 51.40 -27.08
N ALA A 391 -12.61 51.99 -27.89
CA ALA A 391 -12.16 51.40 -29.15
C ALA A 391 -11.47 50.05 -28.91
N LEU A 392 -10.62 49.97 -27.89
CA LEU A 392 -9.88 48.77 -27.55
C LEU A 392 -10.82 47.63 -27.10
N VAL A 393 -11.73 47.89 -26.15
CA VAL A 393 -12.62 46.84 -25.62
C VAL A 393 -13.71 46.42 -26.62
N LYS A 394 -14.21 47.35 -27.46
CA LYS A 394 -15.17 47.00 -28.54
C LYS A 394 -14.53 46.15 -29.63
N GLY A 395 -13.24 46.36 -29.93
CA GLY A 395 -12.49 45.51 -30.86
C GLY A 395 -12.39 44.04 -30.41
N GLY A 396 -12.44 43.79 -29.09
CA GLY A 396 -12.44 42.43 -28.52
C GLY A 396 -13.80 41.74 -28.49
N THR A 397 -14.90 42.50 -28.57
CA THR A 397 -16.27 41.96 -28.57
C THR A 397 -16.77 41.43 -29.92
N ALA A 398 -15.93 41.47 -30.96
CA ALA A 398 -16.28 41.00 -32.30
C ALA A 398 -15.57 39.67 -32.60
N LEU A 399 -16.10 38.56 -32.09
CA LEU A 399 -15.96 37.18 -32.61
C LEU A 399 -16.99 36.26 -31.94
#